data_AF-A0A396H9Z5-F1
#
_entry.id   AF-A0A396H9Z5-F1
#
_cell.length_a   1.000
_cell.length_b   1.000
_cell.length_c   1.000
_cell.angle_alpha   90.00
_cell.angle_beta   90.00
_cell.angle_gamma   90.00
#
_symmetry.space_group_name_H-M   'P 1'
#
loop_
_entity.id
_entity.type
_entity.pdbx_description
1 polymer ?
#
loop_
_entity_poly.entity_id
_entity_poly.type
_entity_poly.pdbx_seq_one_letter_code
_entity_poly.pdbx_strand_id
1 'polypeptide(L)'
;MENGGEDEDKDDPLSDEHYGYPKAESDKWASCIRILDPKTGNTTCLLELQDNEAAFSGCTVNFHDKEYGTLLDVGTAKGLQFTPRRSLTAGFIHIYRFLEDGRSLELLHKTQVEGVPLALSQFQGRLLAGIGPVLRFYDLGKRRLLRKYENKLFPNTIVSIQTYRDRIYVGDTQEVFFPLLQV
;
A
#
# COMPACT_ATOMS: atom_id res chain seq x y z
N MET A 1 15.13 15.46 65.98
CA MET A 1 15.25 14.51 64.86
C MET A 1 14.17 14.90 63.88
N GLU A 2 14.52 15.79 62.95
CA GLU A 2 13.60 16.31 61.94
C GLU A 2 13.66 15.43 60.69
N ASN A 3 12.47 15.22 60.11
CA ASN A 3 12.23 14.61 58.81
C ASN A 3 12.96 15.35 57.69
N GLY A 4 13.54 14.60 56.76
CA GLY A 4 13.87 15.07 55.42
C GLY A 4 13.53 13.95 54.45
N GLY A 5 12.38 14.09 53.78
CA GLY A 5 11.87 13.12 52.82
C GLY A 5 12.83 12.93 51.65
N GLU A 6 12.97 11.68 51.24
CA GLU A 6 13.61 11.30 49.99
C GLU A 6 12.76 11.87 48.85
N ASP A 7 13.30 12.87 48.15
CA ASP A 7 12.78 13.30 46.85
C ASP A 7 13.01 12.13 45.87
N GLU A 8 12.00 11.27 45.75
CA GLU A 8 11.90 10.34 44.63
C GLU A 8 11.68 11.16 43.36
N ASP A 9 12.78 11.43 42.64
CA ASP A 9 12.79 11.85 41.25
C ASP A 9 11.98 10.83 40.42
N LYS A 10 10.67 11.05 40.30
CA LYS A 10 9.83 10.41 39.30
C LYS A 10 10.17 11.02 37.95
N ASP A 11 11.21 10.48 37.32
CA ASP A 11 11.35 10.49 35.87
C ASP A 11 10.12 9.76 35.30
N ASP A 12 9.07 10.51 35.00
CA ASP A 12 7.95 10.05 34.18
C ASP A 12 8.32 10.40 32.73
N PRO A 13 8.98 9.49 31.97
CA PRO A 13 9.41 9.81 30.62
C PRO A 13 8.15 10.11 29.79
N LEU A 14 8.02 11.37 29.35
CA LEU A 14 6.93 11.78 28.47
C LEU A 14 6.89 10.86 27.24
N SER A 15 5.70 10.60 26.70
CA SER A 15 5.52 9.69 25.55
C SER A 15 6.31 10.15 24.32
N ASP A 16 6.60 9.22 23.41
CA ASP A 16 7.25 9.51 22.11
C ASP A 16 6.50 10.56 21.28
N GLU A 17 5.21 10.80 21.56
CA GLU A 17 4.42 11.88 20.96
C GLU A 17 4.95 13.28 21.34
N HIS A 18 5.58 13.42 22.50
CA HIS A 18 6.20 14.67 22.95
C HIS A 18 7.68 14.78 22.58
N TYR A 19 8.44 13.69 22.58
CA TYR A 19 9.88 13.70 22.25
C TYR A 19 10.17 13.56 20.75
N GLY A 20 9.20 13.08 19.98
CA GLY A 20 9.36 12.71 18.59
C GLY A 20 9.88 11.27 18.46
N TYR A 21 9.40 10.59 17.43
CA TYR A 21 9.79 9.20 17.19
C TYR A 21 11.27 9.08 16.85
N PRO A 22 11.95 8.01 17.32
CA PRO A 22 13.30 7.67 16.90
C PRO A 22 13.35 7.62 15.37
N LYS A 23 14.18 8.47 14.77
CA LYS A 23 14.41 8.42 13.33
C LYS A 23 15.31 7.24 13.04
N ALA A 24 14.81 6.29 12.27
CA ALA A 24 15.62 5.19 11.76
C ALA A 24 16.77 5.74 10.89
N GLU A 25 17.81 4.93 10.71
CA GLU A 25 18.89 5.22 9.77
C GLU A 25 18.34 5.51 8.36
N SER A 26 19.14 6.19 7.53
CA SER A 26 18.77 6.42 6.13
C SER A 26 18.38 5.10 5.44
N ASP A 27 17.44 5.17 4.49
CA ASP A 27 16.96 4.02 3.70
C ASP A 27 16.18 2.93 4.47
N LYS A 28 15.69 3.26 5.67
CA LYS A 28 14.74 2.43 6.43
C LYS A 28 13.31 2.94 6.28
N TRP A 29 12.39 1.99 6.14
CA TRP A 29 10.96 2.17 5.99
C TRP A 29 10.23 1.38 7.06
N ALA A 30 9.23 2.02 7.63
CA ALA A 30 8.20 1.40 8.44
C ALA A 30 6.85 1.84 7.88
N SER A 31 5.94 0.89 7.72
CA SER A 31 4.57 1.18 7.31
C SER A 31 3.62 0.15 7.89
N CYS A 32 2.34 0.48 7.96
CA CYS A 32 1.31 -0.44 8.41
C CYS A 32 0.03 -0.27 7.62
N ILE A 33 -0.80 -1.31 7.61
CA ILE A 33 -2.17 -1.29 7.14
C ILE A 33 -3.05 -1.29 8.39
N ARG A 34 -3.98 -0.33 8.48
CA ARG A 34 -4.85 -0.16 9.65
C ARG A 34 -6.31 -0.17 9.22
N ILE A 35 -7.12 -0.98 9.89
CA ILE A 35 -8.58 -0.90 9.81
C ILE A 35 -9.08 -0.11 11.01
N LEU A 36 -9.88 0.91 10.72
CA LEU A 36 -10.52 1.79 11.69
C LEU A 36 -12.02 1.61 11.61
N ASP A 37 -12.67 1.44 12.76
CA ASP A 37 -14.12 1.59 12.84
C ASP A 37 -14.46 3.09 12.79
N PRO A 38 -15.10 3.59 11.72
CA PRO A 38 -15.39 5.01 11.57
C PRO A 38 -16.40 5.55 12.60
N LYS A 39 -17.18 4.68 13.25
CA LYS A 39 -18.17 5.10 14.26
C LYS A 39 -17.52 5.37 15.61
N THR A 40 -16.56 4.54 16.00
CA THR A 40 -15.92 4.61 17.32
C THR A 40 -14.53 5.23 17.27
N GLY A 41 -13.90 5.30 16.10
CA GLY A 41 -12.50 5.72 15.93
C GLY A 41 -11.49 4.65 16.33
N ASN A 42 -11.94 3.50 16.82
CA ASN A 42 -11.06 2.44 17.30
C ASN A 42 -10.40 1.69 16.15
N THR A 43 -9.13 1.31 16.37
CA THR A 43 -8.43 0.40 15.47
C THR A 43 -8.90 -1.03 15.73
N THR A 44 -9.45 -1.69 14.71
CA THR A 44 -9.87 -3.09 14.81
C THR A 44 -8.79 -4.06 14.34
N CYS A 45 -7.92 -3.61 13.44
CA CYS A 45 -6.78 -4.37 12.95
C CYS A 45 -5.61 -3.43 12.64
N LEU A 46 -4.42 -3.82 13.08
CA LEU A 46 -3.16 -3.17 12.75
C LEU A 46 -2.19 -4.23 12.24
N LEU A 47 -1.79 -4.10 10.98
CA LEU A 47 -0.85 -5.00 10.33
C LEU A 47 0.41 -4.21 9.96
N GLU A 48 1.49 -4.45 10.69
CA GLU A 48 2.79 -3.82 10.44
C GLU A 48 3.52 -4.55 9.32
N LEU A 49 3.93 -3.80 8.29
CA LEU A 49 4.76 -4.34 7.21
C LEU A 49 6.21 -4.44 7.71
N GLN A 50 6.74 -5.65 7.63
CA GLN A 50 8.08 -5.99 8.08
C GLN A 50 9.12 -5.81 6.96
N ASP A 51 10.39 -6.07 7.27
CA ASP A 51 11.47 -6.20 6.28
C ASP A 51 11.74 -4.96 5.41
N ASN A 52 11.67 -3.76 5.98
CA ASN A 52 11.94 -2.51 5.26
C ASN A 52 10.99 -2.30 4.07
N GLU A 53 9.72 -2.66 4.26
CA GLU A 53 8.69 -2.60 3.25
C GLU A 53 7.69 -1.47 3.54
N ALA A 54 7.47 -0.64 2.52
CA ALA A 54 6.56 0.48 2.57
C ALA A 54 5.38 0.29 1.62
N ALA A 55 4.16 0.53 2.10
CA ALA A 55 2.96 0.64 1.27
C ALA A 55 2.89 2.02 0.60
N PHE A 56 2.55 2.04 -0.69
CA PHE A 56 2.44 3.27 -1.50
C PHE A 56 1.07 3.46 -2.14
N SER A 57 0.32 2.38 -2.33
CA SER A 57 -1.01 2.45 -2.93
C SER A 57 -1.91 1.35 -2.36
N GLY A 58 -3.22 1.59 -2.40
CA GLY A 58 -4.21 0.62 -1.96
C GLY A 58 -5.56 0.85 -2.63
N CYS A 59 -6.28 -0.22 -2.93
CA CYS A 59 -7.67 -0.15 -3.39
C CYS A 59 -8.41 -1.43 -3.02
N THR A 60 -9.74 -1.40 -3.05
CA THR A 60 -10.55 -2.61 -2.95
C THR A 60 -10.94 -3.10 -4.34
N VAL A 61 -10.91 -4.42 -4.55
CA VAL A 61 -11.22 -5.04 -5.83
C VAL A 61 -12.20 -6.20 -5.65
N ASN A 62 -13.28 -6.16 -6.42
CA ASN A 62 -14.19 -7.28 -6.63
C ASN A 62 -13.79 -8.02 -7.91
N PHE A 63 -13.00 -9.08 -7.79
CA PHE A 63 -12.56 -9.85 -8.97
C PHE A 63 -13.73 -10.58 -9.65
N HIS A 64 -13.54 -10.99 -10.91
CA HIS A 64 -14.53 -11.81 -11.66
C HIS A 64 -14.87 -13.10 -10.91
N ASP A 65 -13.82 -13.74 -10.39
CA ASP A 65 -13.98 -14.84 -9.47
C ASP A 65 -14.43 -14.30 -8.11
N LYS A 66 -15.67 -14.64 -7.74
CA LYS A 66 -16.32 -14.14 -6.53
C LYS A 66 -16.04 -15.01 -5.30
N GLU A 67 -15.10 -15.95 -5.37
CA GLU A 67 -14.77 -16.87 -4.27
C GLU A 67 -14.58 -16.15 -2.91
N TYR A 68 -13.91 -15.00 -2.92
CA TYR A 68 -13.57 -14.26 -1.69
C TYR A 68 -14.34 -12.94 -1.50
N GLY A 69 -15.22 -12.56 -2.42
CA GLY A 69 -15.89 -11.25 -2.39
C GLY A 69 -14.94 -10.08 -2.63
N THR A 70 -15.11 -9.00 -1.85
CA THR A 70 -14.23 -7.82 -1.90
C THR A 70 -12.88 -8.12 -1.28
N LEU A 71 -11.80 -7.84 -2.01
CA LEU A 71 -10.42 -7.96 -1.53
C LEU A 71 -9.77 -6.58 -1.39
N LEU A 72 -8.77 -6.49 -0.52
CA LEU A 72 -7.91 -5.32 -0.37
C LEU A 72 -6.57 -5.59 -1.05
N ASP A 73 -6.26 -4.75 -2.03
CA ASP A 73 -5.06 -4.84 -2.84
C ASP A 73 -4.12 -3.70 -2.44
N VAL A 74 -2.90 -4.02 -2.01
CA VAL A 74 -1.92 -3.04 -1.51
C VAL A 74 -0.63 -3.15 -2.29
N GLY A 75 -0.21 -2.04 -2.89
CA GLY A 75 1.06 -1.92 -3.61
C GLY A 75 2.16 -1.49 -2.65
N THR A 76 3.23 -2.27 -2.57
CA THR A 76 4.35 -2.05 -1.66
C THR A 76 5.70 -2.06 -2.38
N ALA A 77 6.72 -1.48 -1.75
CA ALA A 77 8.11 -1.65 -2.16
C ALA A 77 9.02 -1.85 -0.97
N LYS A 78 10.00 -2.74 -1.16
CA LYS A 78 11.03 -3.09 -0.19
C LYS A 78 12.35 -2.39 -0.52
N GLY A 79 12.96 -1.76 0.49
CA GLY A 79 14.26 -1.11 0.37
C GLY A 79 14.28 0.00 -0.69
N LEU A 80 13.21 0.78 -0.79
CA LEU A 80 13.15 1.90 -1.73
C LEU A 80 14.13 3.00 -1.30
N GLN A 81 15.01 3.42 -2.21
CA GLN A 81 15.89 4.56 -2.03
C GLN A 81 15.57 5.60 -3.10
N PHE A 82 15.52 6.88 -2.73
CA PHE A 82 15.28 7.97 -3.68
C PHE A 82 16.58 8.65 -4.13
N THR A 83 17.57 8.73 -3.25
CA THR A 83 18.81 9.49 -3.43
C THR A 83 19.99 8.56 -3.14
N PRO A 84 21.13 8.63 -3.87
CA PRO A 84 21.44 9.51 -5.01
C PRO A 84 20.87 9.03 -6.36
N ARG A 85 20.43 7.76 -6.46
CA ARG A 85 19.71 7.22 -7.61
C ARG A 85 18.56 6.37 -7.11
N ARG A 86 17.38 6.51 -7.72
CA ARG A 86 16.20 5.71 -7.36
C ARG A 86 16.52 4.23 -7.54
N SER A 87 16.42 3.46 -6.46
CA SER A 87 16.61 2.01 -6.45
C SER A 87 15.60 1.35 -5.52
N LEU A 88 15.33 0.06 -5.73
CA LEU A 88 14.50 -0.74 -4.84
C LEU A 88 14.99 -2.18 -4.85
N THR A 89 14.78 -2.90 -3.75
CA THR A 89 15.08 -4.33 -3.66
C THR A 89 14.01 -5.15 -4.39
N ALA A 90 12.73 -4.84 -4.16
CA ALA A 90 11.60 -5.50 -4.81
C ALA A 90 10.31 -4.68 -4.67
N GLY A 91 9.41 -4.78 -5.64
CA GLY A 91 8.03 -4.30 -5.53
C GLY A 91 7.07 -5.47 -5.35
N PHE A 92 5.98 -5.26 -4.62
CA PHE A 92 4.96 -6.29 -4.43
C PHE A 92 3.54 -5.73 -4.51
N ILE A 93 2.61 -6.60 -4.86
CA ILE A 93 1.18 -6.38 -4.67
C ILE A 93 0.69 -7.45 -3.70
N HIS A 94 0.20 -7.02 -2.55
CA HIS A 94 -0.40 -7.86 -1.53
C HIS A 94 -1.90 -7.92 -1.74
N ILE A 95 -2.47 -9.11 -1.64
CA ILE A 95 -3.91 -9.31 -1.67
C ILE A 95 -4.35 -9.81 -0.30
N TYR A 96 -5.22 -9.04 0.33
CA TYR A 96 -5.79 -9.36 1.63
C TYR A 96 -7.28 -9.63 1.51
N ARG A 97 -7.74 -10.64 2.24
CA ARG A 97 -9.14 -10.94 2.44
C ARG A 97 -9.63 -10.28 3.73
N PHE A 98 -10.81 -9.67 3.67
CA PHE A 98 -11.50 -9.22 4.88
C PHE A 98 -12.12 -10.40 5.62
N LEU A 99 -11.88 -10.46 6.93
CA LEU A 99 -12.50 -11.40 7.85
C LEU A 99 -13.35 -10.64 8.88
N GLU A 100 -14.18 -11.37 9.64
CA GLU A 100 -14.97 -10.81 10.75
C GLU A 100 -15.74 -9.53 10.37
N ASP A 101 -16.44 -9.58 9.23
CA ASP A 101 -17.19 -8.45 8.66
C ASP A 101 -16.33 -7.19 8.43
N GLY A 102 -15.07 -7.39 8.03
CA GLY A 102 -14.14 -6.31 7.69
C GLY A 102 -13.39 -5.75 8.89
N ARG A 103 -13.36 -6.47 10.02
CA ARG A 103 -12.61 -6.04 11.21
C ARG A 103 -11.16 -6.50 11.21
N SER A 104 -10.84 -7.57 10.48
CA SER A 104 -9.50 -8.14 10.37
C SER A 104 -9.13 -8.48 8.92
N LEU A 105 -7.83 -8.68 8.68
CA LEU A 105 -7.26 -9.00 7.37
C LEU A 105 -6.48 -10.32 7.41
N GLU A 106 -6.65 -11.12 6.36
CA GLU A 106 -5.86 -12.31 6.11
C GLU A 106 -5.10 -12.16 4.79
N LEU A 107 -3.79 -12.38 4.78
CA LEU A 107 -3.01 -12.33 3.55
C LEU A 107 -3.30 -13.58 2.70
N LEU A 108 -3.84 -13.39 1.49
CA LEU A 108 -4.04 -14.49 0.54
C LEU A 108 -2.74 -14.83 -0.20
N HIS A 109 -2.13 -13.84 -0.83
CA HIS A 109 -0.84 -14.01 -1.48
C HIS A 109 -0.13 -12.68 -1.74
N LYS A 110 1.17 -12.78 -1.95
CA LYS A 110 2.08 -11.68 -2.28
C LYS A 110 2.68 -11.89 -3.67
N THR A 111 2.39 -10.99 -4.60
CA THR A 111 2.91 -11.08 -5.99
C THR A 111 4.03 -10.09 -6.18
N GLN A 112 5.23 -10.58 -6.49
CA GLN A 112 6.36 -9.71 -6.83
C GLN A 112 6.18 -9.08 -8.22
N VAL A 113 6.57 -7.81 -8.34
CA VAL A 113 6.54 -7.03 -9.57
C VAL A 113 7.86 -6.28 -9.79
N GLU A 114 8.06 -5.75 -10.99
CA GLU A 114 9.34 -5.22 -11.46
C GLU A 114 9.65 -3.78 -10.98
N GLY A 115 8.70 -3.11 -10.34
CA GLY A 115 8.84 -1.73 -9.85
C GLY A 115 7.85 -1.40 -8.75
N VAL A 116 7.82 -0.14 -8.29
CA VAL A 116 6.87 0.30 -7.26
C VAL A 116 5.46 0.42 -7.86
N PRO A 117 4.45 -0.32 -7.37
CA PRO A 117 3.06 -0.09 -7.74
C PRO A 117 2.56 1.15 -7.01
N LEU A 118 2.53 2.28 -7.72
CA LEU A 118 2.16 3.59 -7.15
C LEU A 118 0.68 3.92 -7.34
N ALA A 119 0.01 3.23 -8.26
CA ALA A 119 -1.42 3.41 -8.49
C ALA A 119 -2.10 2.06 -8.67
N LEU A 120 -3.14 1.81 -7.89
CA LEU A 120 -4.00 0.65 -8.00
C LEU A 120 -5.45 1.11 -8.18
N SER A 121 -6.21 0.42 -9.01
CA SER A 121 -7.64 0.72 -9.19
C SER A 121 -8.39 -0.51 -9.69
N GLN A 122 -9.66 -0.64 -9.28
CA GLN A 122 -10.55 -1.62 -9.88
C GLN A 122 -11.05 -1.13 -11.24
N PHE A 123 -11.05 -2.02 -12.23
CA PHE A 123 -11.76 -1.82 -13.50
C PHE A 123 -12.37 -3.13 -13.97
N GLN A 124 -13.69 -3.12 -14.21
CA GLN A 124 -14.42 -4.28 -14.77
C GLN A 124 -14.05 -5.60 -14.10
N GLY A 125 -13.94 -5.62 -12.77
CA GLY A 125 -13.61 -6.79 -11.94
C GLY A 125 -12.20 -7.35 -12.12
N ARG A 126 -11.25 -6.50 -12.49
CA ARG A 126 -9.81 -6.76 -12.50
C ARG A 126 -9.08 -5.67 -11.75
N LEU A 127 -7.88 -5.97 -11.30
CA LEU A 127 -6.96 -4.98 -10.75
C LEU A 127 -6.17 -4.31 -11.89
N LEU A 128 -6.21 -2.98 -11.95
CA LEU A 128 -5.27 -2.18 -12.71
C LEU A 128 -4.15 -1.75 -11.78
N ALA A 129 -2.91 -1.90 -12.25
CA ALA A 129 -1.72 -1.47 -11.54
C ALA A 129 -0.83 -0.62 -12.43
N GLY A 130 -0.46 0.57 -11.95
CA GLY A 130 0.59 1.41 -12.51
C GLY A 130 1.91 1.09 -11.82
N ILE A 131 2.82 0.45 -12.57
CA ILE A 131 4.12 -0.01 -12.08
C ILE A 131 5.20 0.66 -12.91
N GLY A 132 5.77 1.76 -12.39
CA GLY A 132 6.62 2.63 -13.22
C GLY A 132 5.83 3.14 -14.44
N PRO A 133 6.37 3.09 -15.67
CA PRO A 133 5.66 3.49 -16.89
C PRO A 133 4.71 2.41 -17.45
N VAL A 134 4.48 1.32 -16.72
CA VAL A 134 3.68 0.19 -17.20
C VAL A 134 2.32 0.17 -16.53
N LEU A 135 1.25 0.31 -17.32
CA LEU A 135 -0.11 0.02 -16.87
C LEU A 135 -0.41 -1.46 -17.13
N ARG A 136 -0.82 -2.20 -16.10
CA ARG A 136 -1.01 -3.65 -16.20
C ARG A 136 -2.34 -4.09 -15.60
N PHE A 137 -2.96 -5.06 -16.24
CA PHE A 137 -4.19 -5.69 -15.77
C PHE A 137 -3.87 -7.03 -15.14
N TYR A 138 -4.45 -7.24 -13.97
CA TYR A 138 -4.31 -8.43 -13.17
C TYR A 138 -5.67 -9.06 -12.89
N ASP A 139 -5.67 -10.38 -12.94
CA ASP A 139 -6.76 -11.22 -12.49
C ASP A 139 -6.32 -12.00 -11.25
N LEU A 140 -7.27 -12.44 -10.44
CA LEU A 140 -6.96 -13.19 -9.23
C LEU A 140 -6.48 -14.59 -9.60
N GLY A 141 -5.43 -15.06 -8.94
CA GLY A 141 -4.94 -16.43 -9.08
C GLY A 141 -4.67 -17.03 -7.71
N LYS A 142 -4.71 -18.36 -7.60
CA LYS A 142 -4.63 -19.05 -6.29
C LYS A 142 -3.35 -18.80 -5.49
N ARG A 143 -2.25 -18.44 -6.16
CA ARG A 143 -0.93 -18.21 -5.51
C ARG A 143 -0.30 -16.86 -5.84
N ARG A 144 -0.78 -16.19 -6.89
CA ARG A 144 -0.28 -14.92 -7.41
C ARG A 144 -1.28 -14.33 -8.39
N LEU A 145 -1.21 -13.02 -8.57
CA LEU A 145 -1.96 -12.33 -9.61
C LEU A 145 -1.52 -12.80 -11.00
N LEU A 146 -2.49 -12.96 -11.89
CA LEU A 146 -2.27 -13.37 -13.27
C LEU A 146 -2.24 -12.14 -14.15
N ARG A 147 -1.08 -11.85 -14.74
CA ARG A 147 -0.92 -10.78 -15.73
C ARG A 147 -1.75 -11.10 -16.98
N LYS A 148 -2.67 -10.23 -17.37
CA LYS A 148 -3.53 -10.40 -18.56
C LYS A 148 -3.11 -9.50 -19.72
N TYR A 149 -2.92 -8.21 -19.44
CA TYR A 149 -2.54 -7.20 -20.43
C TYR A 149 -1.55 -6.22 -19.80
N GLU A 150 -0.67 -5.67 -20.63
CA GLU A 150 0.23 -4.58 -20.24
C GLU A 150 0.35 -3.53 -21.35
N ASN A 151 0.36 -2.27 -20.95
CA ASN A 151 0.65 -1.10 -21.78
C ASN A 151 1.92 -0.44 -21.25
N LYS A 152 2.95 -0.31 -22.10
CA LYS A 152 4.25 0.30 -21.78
C LYS A 152 4.47 1.64 -22.48
N LEU A 153 3.42 2.23 -23.04
CA LEU A 153 3.52 3.43 -23.87
C LEU A 153 3.59 4.73 -23.05
N PHE A 154 3.50 4.67 -21.72
CA PHE A 154 3.60 5.86 -20.88
C PHE A 154 5.06 6.32 -20.80
N PRO A 155 5.33 7.62 -20.97
CA PRO A 155 6.69 8.14 -20.96
C PRO A 155 7.32 8.12 -19.56
N ASN A 156 6.50 8.39 -18.53
CA ASN A 156 6.95 8.54 -17.16
C ASN A 156 6.27 7.55 -16.21
N THR A 157 6.66 7.60 -14.93
CA THR A 157 6.05 6.76 -13.90
C THR A 157 4.59 7.15 -13.66
N ILE A 158 3.69 6.18 -13.77
CA ILE A 158 2.28 6.30 -13.44
C ILE A 158 2.14 6.49 -11.93
N VAL A 159 1.45 7.55 -11.52
CA VAL A 159 1.23 7.93 -10.10
C VAL A 159 -0.24 7.93 -9.72
N SER A 160 -1.16 7.97 -10.68
CA SER A 160 -2.60 7.88 -10.42
C SER A 160 -3.34 7.13 -11.51
N ILE A 161 -4.35 6.37 -11.10
CA ILE A 161 -5.29 5.71 -12.00
C ILE A 161 -6.69 6.00 -11.46
N GLN A 162 -7.56 6.53 -12.32
CA GLN A 162 -8.96 6.75 -12.02
C GLN A 162 -9.79 6.04 -13.08
N THR A 163 -10.85 5.38 -12.63
CA THR A 163 -11.76 4.66 -13.53
C THR A 163 -13.14 5.29 -13.44
N TYR A 164 -13.74 5.55 -14.60
CA TYR A 164 -15.10 6.04 -14.68
C TYR A 164 -15.83 5.32 -15.80
N ARG A 165 -16.83 4.51 -15.42
CA ARG A 165 -17.58 3.66 -16.34
C ARG A 165 -16.66 2.75 -17.16
N ASP A 166 -16.54 3.03 -18.45
CA ASP A 166 -15.77 2.32 -19.46
C ASP A 166 -14.41 2.96 -19.74
N ARG A 167 -14.04 4.02 -19.01
CA ARG A 167 -12.82 4.80 -19.26
C ARG A 167 -11.83 4.68 -18.11
N ILE A 168 -10.56 4.69 -18.48
CA ILE A 168 -9.41 4.67 -17.57
C ILE A 168 -8.61 5.96 -17.80
N TYR A 169 -8.38 6.71 -16.73
CA TYR A 169 -7.59 7.94 -16.72
C TYR A 169 -6.31 7.67 -15.94
N VAL A 170 -5.16 8.07 -16.49
CA VAL A 170 -3.85 7.70 -15.93
C VAL A 170 -2.97 8.94 -15.80
N GLY A 171 -2.65 9.37 -14.58
CA GLY A 171 -1.69 10.44 -14.36
C GLY A 171 -0.27 9.88 -14.23
N ASP A 172 0.70 10.51 -14.89
CA ASP A 172 2.12 10.25 -14.69
C ASP A 172 2.78 11.35 -13.85
N THR A 173 4.06 11.18 -13.51
CA THR A 173 4.77 12.05 -12.55
C THR A 173 4.98 13.48 -13.04
N GLN A 174 5.03 13.72 -14.36
CA GLN A 174 5.30 15.03 -14.93
C GLN A 174 4.09 15.61 -15.67
N GLU A 175 3.22 14.75 -16.21
CA GLU A 175 2.04 15.13 -16.96
C GLU A 175 0.81 14.30 -16.58
N VAL A 176 -0.38 14.89 -16.74
CA VAL A 176 -1.63 14.13 -16.76
C VAL A 176 -1.80 13.56 -18.18
N PHE A 177 -1.47 12.28 -18.37
CA PHE A 177 -1.56 11.65 -19.69
C PHE A 177 -2.96 11.10 -19.95
N PHE A 178 -3.53 11.37 -21.12
CA PHE A 178 -4.87 10.92 -21.50
C PHE A 178 -4.81 9.82 -22.56
N PRO A 179 -4.67 8.53 -22.21
CA PRO A 179 -4.98 7.49 -23.17
C PRO A 179 -6.49 7.27 -23.16
N LEU A 180 -7.16 7.67 -24.25
CA LEU A 180 -8.47 7.12 -24.60
C LEU A 180 -8.29 5.65 -24.96
N LEU A 181 -8.10 4.79 -23.96
CA LEU A 181 -8.26 3.35 -24.12
C LEU A 181 -9.76 3.07 -24.08
N GLN A 182 -10.40 3.17 -25.25
CA GLN A 182 -11.63 2.42 -25.48
C GLN A 182 -11.23 0.95 -25.61
N VAL A 183 -11.69 0.12 -24.67
CA VAL A 183 -11.56 -1.35 -24.73
C VAL A 183 -12.70 -1.91 -25.57
#